data_AF-Q0T3C1-F1
#
_entry.id   AF-Q0T3C1-F1
#
_cell.length_a   1.000
_cell.length_b   1.000
_cell.length_c   1.000
_cell.angle_alpha   90.00
_cell.angle_beta   90.00
_cell.angle_gamma   90.00
#
_symmetry.space_group_name_H-M   'P 1'
#
loop_
_entity.id
_entity.type
_entity.pdbx_description
1 polymer ?
#
loop_
_entity_poly.entity_id
_entity_poly.type
_entity_poly.pdbx_seq_one_letter_code
_entity_poly.pdbx_strand_id
1 'polypeptide(L)'
;MKKELFGRCPFDLDEDVKKIAAINKYIHAKFEEHKNKIDNLKGVEQKLMVLQYFNVLNELSNQAISSLNIGAFSASEVLARVIIEQAANQFYIAIDDGENAQALLKASKKLVHSNGKRWLECLKSKGMTNPAANERIRMGKELTDLFNRLWPNTPEYPGTRKLFELIGWETHYHAHYVPLCDSIHTFSDDMVNIVSLYNAIQSDETTAIEFILAVKQENKRLAIYNFVIATALRCEALVNVFNSLGYQDIITEMTPTIDTVNQTIIRYDDFDHSRIDDCQ
;
A
#
# COMPACT_ATOMS: atom_id res chain seq x y z
N MET A 1 7.67 11.19 31.59
CA MET A 1 7.22 10.00 30.85
C MET A 1 7.84 8.78 31.49
N LYS A 2 7.06 7.76 31.85
CA LYS A 2 7.60 6.51 32.40
C LYS A 2 8.52 5.85 31.37
N LYS A 3 9.63 5.29 31.84
CA LYS A 3 10.64 4.51 31.07
C LYS A 3 10.05 3.33 30.28
N GLU A 4 8.79 2.98 30.51
CA GLU A 4 8.11 1.77 30.05
C GLU A 4 7.32 1.95 28.73
N LEU A 5 7.11 3.18 28.24
CA LEU A 5 6.19 3.44 27.11
C LEU A 5 6.59 2.79 25.77
N PHE A 6 7.88 2.51 25.56
CA PHE A 6 8.43 1.98 24.30
C PHE A 6 9.25 0.71 24.51
N GLY A 7 8.84 -0.19 25.43
CA GLY A 7 9.56 -1.42 25.79
C GLY A 7 10.46 -1.98 24.69
N ARG A 8 11.73 -2.28 25.02
CA ARG A 8 12.76 -2.61 24.02
C ARG A 8 12.29 -3.76 23.13
N CYS A 9 12.01 -3.47 21.86
CA CYS A 9 11.59 -4.48 20.90
C CYS A 9 12.65 -5.60 20.83
N PRO A 10 12.27 -6.86 21.10
CA PRO A 10 13.22 -7.97 21.21
C PRO A 10 13.64 -8.53 19.84
N PHE A 11 13.11 -7.95 18.76
CA PHE A 11 13.31 -8.46 17.40
C PHE A 11 14.64 -8.01 16.80
N ASP A 12 15.22 -8.88 15.99
CA ASP A 12 16.24 -8.47 15.03
C ASP A 12 15.55 -7.84 13.81
N LEU A 13 15.36 -6.52 13.88
CA LEU A 13 14.68 -5.74 12.85
C LEU A 13 15.45 -5.74 11.52
N ASP A 14 16.77 -5.90 11.52
CA ASP A 14 17.55 -5.99 10.28
C ASP A 14 17.37 -7.35 9.60
N GLU A 15 17.28 -8.41 10.39
CA GLU A 15 16.96 -9.73 9.88
C GLU A 15 15.54 -9.81 9.32
N ASP A 16 14.58 -9.12 9.93
CA ASP A 16 13.21 -9.03 9.42
C ASP A 16 13.18 -8.33 8.05
N VAL A 17 13.92 -7.24 7.87
CA VAL A 17 14.06 -6.57 6.56
C VAL A 17 14.62 -7.52 5.50
N LYS A 18 15.66 -8.31 5.84
CA LYS A 18 16.22 -9.30 4.90
C LYS A 18 15.21 -10.38 4.53
N LYS A 19 14.47 -10.91 5.50
CA LYS A 19 13.44 -11.93 5.29
C LYS A 19 12.34 -11.43 4.36
N ILE A 20 11.80 -10.24 4.61
CA ILE A 20 10.76 -9.64 3.76
C ILE A 20 11.30 -9.36 2.36
N ALA A 21 12.56 -8.92 2.23
CA ALA A 21 13.18 -8.73 0.92
C ALA A 21 13.33 -10.04 0.14
N ALA A 22 13.64 -11.15 0.81
CA ALA A 22 13.69 -12.47 0.19
C ALA A 22 12.29 -12.94 -0.26
N ILE A 23 11.27 -12.73 0.59
CA ILE A 23 9.86 -13.01 0.26
C ILE A 23 9.42 -12.19 -0.96
N ASN A 24 9.72 -10.90 -0.99
CA ASN A 24 9.40 -10.02 -2.11
C ASN A 24 10.01 -10.53 -3.43
N LYS A 25 11.27 -10.96 -3.41
CA LYS A 25 11.93 -11.58 -4.57
C LYS A 25 11.25 -12.88 -4.98
N TYR A 26 10.87 -13.71 -4.02
CA TYR A 26 10.16 -14.96 -4.27
C TYR A 26 8.79 -14.73 -4.93
N ILE A 27 7.97 -13.80 -4.42
CA ILE A 27 6.69 -13.41 -5.00
C ILE A 27 6.87 -12.99 -6.47
N HIS A 28 7.88 -12.15 -6.74
CA HIS A 28 8.16 -11.73 -8.11
C HIS A 28 8.63 -12.89 -9.01
N ALA A 29 9.51 -13.76 -8.51
CA ALA A 29 9.96 -14.94 -9.26
C ALA A 29 8.78 -15.87 -9.63
N LYS A 30 7.86 -16.10 -8.69
CA LYS A 30 6.65 -16.92 -8.92
C LYS A 30 5.70 -16.28 -9.93
N PHE A 31 5.55 -14.97 -9.88
CA PHE A 31 4.85 -14.26 -10.95
C PHE A 31 5.52 -14.49 -12.31
N GLU A 32 6.84 -14.28 -12.42
CA GLU A 32 7.55 -14.43 -13.70
C GLU A 32 7.46 -15.85 -14.28
N GLU A 33 7.50 -16.86 -13.41
CA GLU A 33 7.34 -18.28 -13.77
C GLU A 33 5.95 -18.57 -14.36
N HIS A 34 4.90 -17.97 -13.79
CA HIS A 34 3.51 -18.28 -14.11
C HIS A 34 2.81 -17.20 -14.96
N LYS A 35 3.50 -16.11 -15.35
CA LYS A 35 2.87 -14.95 -16.01
C LYS A 35 2.17 -15.27 -17.33
N ASN A 36 2.58 -16.33 -18.03
CA ASN A 36 1.93 -16.78 -19.26
C ASN A 36 0.49 -17.28 -19.00
N LYS A 37 0.21 -17.78 -17.79
CA LYS A 37 -1.15 -18.22 -17.40
C LYS A 37 -2.14 -17.05 -17.37
N ILE A 38 -1.67 -15.81 -17.23
CA ILE A 38 -2.49 -14.58 -17.27
C ILE A 38 -3.09 -14.36 -18.67
N ASP A 39 -2.52 -14.97 -19.71
CA ASP A 39 -3.11 -14.95 -21.05
C ASP A 39 -4.50 -15.58 -21.12
N ASN A 40 -4.91 -16.35 -20.09
CA ASN A 40 -6.23 -16.97 -19.99
C ASN A 40 -7.31 -16.05 -19.39
N LEU A 41 -6.95 -14.83 -18.96
CA LEU A 41 -7.95 -13.82 -18.60
C LEU A 41 -8.74 -13.41 -19.85
N LYS A 42 -10.06 -13.29 -19.72
CA LYS A 42 -10.97 -13.03 -20.86
C LYS A 42 -10.85 -11.60 -21.39
N GLY A 43 -10.66 -10.62 -20.51
CA GLY A 43 -10.60 -9.21 -20.87
C GLY A 43 -9.19 -8.75 -21.24
N VAL A 44 -9.04 -8.07 -22.38
CA VAL A 44 -7.74 -7.50 -22.79
C VAL A 44 -7.30 -6.41 -21.81
N GLU A 45 -8.21 -5.55 -21.38
CA GLU A 45 -7.95 -4.51 -20.39
C GLU A 45 -7.52 -5.12 -19.06
N GLN A 46 -8.25 -6.15 -18.62
CA GLN A 46 -7.98 -6.90 -17.40
C GLN A 46 -6.56 -7.47 -17.43
N LYS A 47 -6.20 -8.18 -18.50
CA LYS A 47 -4.87 -8.77 -18.70
C LYS A 47 -3.77 -7.72 -18.63
N LEU A 48 -3.91 -6.63 -19.39
CA LEU A 48 -2.90 -5.57 -19.44
C LEU A 48 -2.74 -4.89 -18.07
N MET A 49 -3.85 -4.64 -17.37
CA MET A 49 -3.81 -4.00 -16.06
C MET A 49 -3.21 -4.91 -14.99
N VAL A 50 -3.59 -6.19 -14.95
CA VAL A 50 -3.03 -7.17 -14.00
C VAL A 50 -1.51 -7.27 -14.17
N LEU A 51 -1.02 -7.39 -15.41
CA LEU A 51 0.43 -7.42 -15.71
C LEU A 51 1.12 -6.12 -15.28
N GLN A 52 0.52 -4.96 -15.57
CA GLN A 52 1.09 -3.68 -15.17
C GLN A 52 1.12 -3.51 -13.65
N TYR A 53 0.09 -3.96 -12.93
CA TYR A 53 0.06 -3.93 -11.48
C TYR A 53 1.17 -4.77 -10.86
N PHE A 54 1.49 -5.94 -11.42
CA PHE A 54 2.62 -6.73 -10.93
C PHE A 54 3.96 -6.00 -11.03
N ASN A 55 4.21 -5.33 -12.16
CA ASN A 55 5.43 -4.54 -12.35
C ASN A 55 5.51 -3.37 -11.36
N VAL A 56 4.41 -2.62 -11.22
CA VAL A 56 4.32 -1.48 -10.31
C VAL A 56 4.47 -1.92 -8.86
N LEU A 57 3.79 -2.98 -8.43
CA LEU A 57 3.88 -3.51 -7.07
C LEU A 57 5.30 -4.00 -6.76
N ASN A 58 5.98 -4.63 -7.71
CA ASN A 58 7.37 -5.04 -7.56
C ASN A 58 8.31 -3.83 -7.40
N GLU A 59 8.14 -2.81 -8.24
CA GLU A 59 8.91 -1.56 -8.14
C GLU A 59 8.71 -0.88 -6.79
N LEU A 60 7.46 -0.65 -6.38
CA LEU A 60 7.12 -0.02 -5.10
C LEU A 60 7.68 -0.81 -3.92
N SER A 61 7.60 -2.14 -3.96
CA SER A 61 8.12 -2.99 -2.88
C SER A 61 9.65 -2.93 -2.80
N ASN A 62 10.35 -2.90 -3.93
CA ASN A 62 11.80 -2.72 -3.95
C ASN A 62 12.21 -1.35 -3.40
N GLN A 63 11.46 -0.29 -3.70
CA GLN A 63 11.69 1.04 -3.13
C GLN A 63 11.41 1.08 -1.62
N ALA A 64 10.38 0.38 -1.14
CA ALA A 64 10.07 0.28 0.29
C ALA A 64 11.19 -0.45 1.05
N ILE A 65 11.69 -1.56 0.50
CA ILE A 65 12.86 -2.27 1.05
C ILE A 65 14.10 -1.38 1.06
N SER A 66 14.37 -0.66 -0.04
CA SER A 66 15.50 0.27 -0.08
C SER A 66 15.37 1.36 0.98
N SER A 67 14.15 1.87 1.20
CA SER A 67 13.86 2.89 2.22
C SER A 67 14.10 2.35 3.63
N LEU A 68 13.67 1.12 3.93
CA LEU A 68 13.94 0.45 5.21
C LEU A 68 15.45 0.30 5.46
N ASN A 69 16.22 -0.12 4.45
CA ASN A 69 17.67 -0.33 4.57
C ASN A 69 18.45 0.96 4.85
N ILE A 70 18.01 2.10 4.32
CA ILE A 70 18.68 3.40 4.53
C ILE A 70 18.11 4.18 5.72
N GLY A 71 17.12 3.63 6.43
CA GLY A 71 16.47 4.29 7.57
C GLY A 71 15.42 5.35 7.20
N ALA A 72 14.92 5.37 5.97
CA ALA A 72 13.85 6.26 5.52
C ALA A 72 12.46 5.66 5.83
N PHE A 73 12.14 5.51 7.11
CA PHE A 73 10.96 4.77 7.59
C PHE A 73 9.63 5.38 7.13
N SER A 74 9.45 6.71 7.24
CA SER A 74 8.22 7.38 6.79
C SER A 74 7.98 7.21 5.28
N ALA A 75 9.05 7.15 4.47
CA ALA A 75 8.94 6.86 3.04
C ALA A 75 8.49 5.41 2.79
N SER A 76 8.98 4.46 3.59
CA SER A 76 8.53 3.07 3.53
C SER A 76 7.05 2.92 3.87
N GLU A 77 6.54 3.65 4.88
CA GLU A 77 5.12 3.64 5.25
C GLU A 77 4.21 4.22 4.16
N VAL A 78 4.62 5.32 3.52
CA VAL A 78 3.93 5.84 2.34
C VAL A 78 3.84 4.77 1.26
N LEU A 79 4.96 4.09 0.97
CA LEU A 79 4.99 3.04 -0.03
C LEU A 79 4.14 1.83 0.38
N ALA A 80 4.15 1.43 1.64
CA ALA A 80 3.31 0.35 2.16
C ALA A 80 1.82 0.64 1.92
N ARG A 81 1.34 1.85 2.22
CA ARG A 81 -0.04 2.26 1.92
C ARG A 81 -0.37 2.16 0.44
N VAL A 82 0.52 2.65 -0.43
CA VAL A 82 0.31 2.61 -1.89
C VAL A 82 0.29 1.17 -2.39
N ILE A 83 1.16 0.30 -1.87
CA ILE A 83 1.19 -1.13 -2.20
C ILE A 83 -0.13 -1.80 -1.82
N ILE A 84 -0.65 -1.55 -0.62
CA ILE A 84 -1.93 -2.09 -0.17
C ILE A 84 -3.06 -1.67 -1.12
N GLU A 85 -3.13 -0.40 -1.50
CA GLU A 85 -4.14 0.12 -2.42
C GLU A 85 -4.02 -0.50 -3.82
N GLN A 86 -2.80 -0.62 -4.35
CA GLN A 86 -2.59 -1.18 -5.68
C GLN A 86 -2.79 -2.70 -5.71
N ALA A 87 -2.48 -3.41 -4.62
CA ALA A 87 -2.78 -4.83 -4.48
C ALA A 87 -4.30 -5.07 -4.44
N ALA A 88 -5.04 -4.23 -3.71
CA ALA A 88 -6.51 -4.28 -3.68
C ALA A 88 -7.12 -4.05 -5.08
N ASN A 89 -6.59 -3.06 -5.82
CA ASN A 89 -7.00 -2.82 -7.21
C ASN A 89 -6.71 -4.02 -8.12
N GLN A 90 -5.52 -4.62 -8.01
CA GLN A 90 -5.15 -5.80 -8.79
C GLN A 90 -6.09 -6.97 -8.52
N PHE A 91 -6.38 -7.24 -7.24
CA PHE A 91 -7.28 -8.31 -6.85
C PHE A 91 -8.69 -8.05 -7.38
N TYR A 92 -9.24 -6.86 -7.18
CA TYR A 92 -10.55 -6.47 -7.69
C TYR A 92 -10.69 -6.61 -9.20
N ILE A 93 -9.64 -6.26 -9.95
CA ILE A 93 -9.63 -6.44 -11.41
C ILE A 93 -9.64 -7.92 -11.80
N ALA A 94 -9.04 -8.79 -11.00
CA ALA A 94 -8.86 -10.19 -11.34
C ALA A 94 -10.10 -11.07 -11.08
N ILE A 95 -11.08 -10.59 -10.31
CA ILE A 95 -12.24 -11.39 -9.86
C ILE A 95 -13.45 -11.36 -10.81
N ASP A 96 -13.37 -10.67 -11.94
CA ASP A 96 -14.43 -10.61 -12.93
C ASP A 96 -13.94 -10.90 -14.36
N ASP A 97 -14.80 -10.68 -15.36
CA ASP A 97 -14.46 -10.88 -16.79
C ASP A 97 -13.95 -9.59 -17.47
N GLY A 98 -13.51 -8.59 -16.68
CA GLY A 98 -12.87 -7.36 -17.15
C GLY A 98 -13.70 -6.07 -17.02
N GLU A 99 -14.94 -6.12 -16.52
CA GLU A 99 -15.74 -4.93 -16.27
C GLU A 99 -15.11 -4.04 -15.18
N ASN A 100 -14.48 -4.64 -14.16
CA ASN A 100 -13.79 -3.96 -13.07
C ASN A 100 -12.58 -3.16 -13.58
N ALA A 101 -11.83 -3.73 -14.53
CA ALA A 101 -10.74 -3.02 -15.22
C ALA A 101 -11.28 -1.78 -15.97
N GLN A 102 -12.34 -1.97 -16.76
CA GLN A 102 -12.99 -0.89 -17.51
C GLN A 102 -13.53 0.20 -16.57
N ALA A 103 -14.15 -0.19 -15.46
CA ALA A 103 -14.70 0.72 -14.45
C ALA A 103 -13.61 1.61 -13.85
N LEU A 104 -12.47 1.01 -13.48
CA LEU A 104 -11.33 1.75 -12.94
C LEU A 104 -10.71 2.69 -13.99
N LEU A 105 -10.56 2.27 -15.24
CA LEU A 105 -10.05 3.12 -16.33
C LEU A 105 -10.97 4.33 -16.57
N LYS A 106 -12.30 4.12 -16.62
CA LYS A 106 -13.30 5.18 -16.73
C LYS A 106 -13.22 6.16 -15.56
N ALA A 107 -13.20 5.63 -14.33
CA ALA A 107 -13.11 6.45 -13.12
C ALA A 107 -11.82 7.29 -13.07
N SER A 108 -10.69 6.69 -13.43
CA SER A 108 -9.39 7.37 -13.49
C SER A 108 -9.42 8.60 -14.42
N LYS A 109 -9.98 8.47 -15.63
CA LYS A 109 -10.02 9.59 -16.60
C LYS A 109 -11.09 10.63 -16.27
N LYS A 110 -12.21 10.22 -15.68
CA LYS A 110 -13.20 11.13 -15.07
C LYS A 110 -12.56 12.00 -13.97
N LEU A 111 -11.70 11.41 -13.14
CA LEU A 111 -10.96 12.12 -12.10
C LEU A 111 -9.93 13.09 -12.68
N VAL A 112 -9.15 12.68 -13.69
CA VAL A 112 -8.20 13.55 -14.39
C VAL A 112 -8.89 14.79 -14.98
N HIS A 113 -10.04 14.60 -15.62
CA HIS A 113 -10.83 15.69 -16.20
C HIS A 113 -11.37 16.65 -15.12
N SER A 114 -12.00 16.12 -14.06
CA SER A 114 -12.57 16.94 -12.99
C SER A 114 -11.51 17.71 -12.19
N ASN A 115 -10.37 17.09 -11.87
CA ASN A 115 -9.25 17.76 -11.23
C ASN A 115 -8.60 18.80 -12.13
N GLY A 116 -8.52 18.54 -13.44
CA GLY A 116 -8.06 19.53 -14.42
C GLY A 116 -8.94 20.79 -14.43
N LYS A 117 -10.27 20.64 -14.38
CA LYS A 117 -11.21 21.77 -14.30
C LYS A 117 -11.01 22.60 -13.03
N ARG A 118 -10.95 21.94 -11.87
CA ARG A 118 -10.69 22.61 -10.57
C ARG A 118 -9.37 23.35 -10.58
N TRP A 119 -8.33 22.77 -11.17
CA TRP A 119 -7.03 23.41 -11.30
C TRP A 119 -7.09 24.64 -12.21
N LEU A 120 -7.74 24.54 -13.37
CA LEU A 120 -7.93 25.67 -14.28
C LEU A 120 -8.74 26.81 -13.64
N GLU A 121 -9.79 26.50 -12.89
CA GLU A 121 -10.58 27.47 -12.12
C GLU A 121 -9.72 28.21 -11.08
N CYS A 122 -8.90 27.47 -10.32
CA CYS A 122 -7.95 28.05 -9.38
C CYS A 122 -6.95 28.98 -10.08
N LEU A 123 -6.37 28.56 -11.21
CA LEU A 123 -5.44 29.38 -11.99
C LEU A 123 -6.11 30.67 -12.48
N LYS A 124 -7.33 30.58 -13.03
CA LYS A 124 -8.12 31.75 -13.46
C LYS A 124 -8.38 32.73 -12.33
N SER A 125 -8.73 32.23 -11.14
CA SER A 125 -8.98 33.08 -9.96
C SER A 125 -7.75 33.87 -9.51
N LYS A 126 -6.55 33.44 -9.92
CA LYS A 126 -5.25 34.06 -9.60
C LYS A 126 -4.62 34.79 -10.79
N GLY A 127 -5.31 34.90 -11.93
CA GLY A 127 -4.74 35.49 -13.15
C GLY A 127 -3.57 34.70 -13.73
N MET A 128 -3.47 33.39 -13.42
CA MET A 128 -2.39 32.51 -13.86
C MET A 128 -2.85 31.59 -14.99
N THR A 129 -1.91 31.03 -15.73
CA THR A 129 -2.16 30.01 -16.76
C THR A 129 -1.15 28.87 -16.66
N ASN A 130 -1.60 27.64 -16.89
CA ASN A 130 -0.72 26.48 -17.04
C ASN A 130 -1.29 25.55 -18.14
N PRO A 131 -0.57 25.34 -19.26
CA PRO A 131 -1.03 24.47 -20.35
C PRO A 131 -1.35 23.04 -19.90
N ALA A 132 -0.69 22.52 -18.86
CA ALA A 132 -0.94 21.18 -18.34
C ALA A 132 -2.35 21.02 -17.74
N ALA A 133 -2.97 22.11 -17.25
CA ALA A 133 -4.36 22.07 -16.77
C ALA A 133 -5.33 21.83 -17.94
N ASN A 134 -5.12 22.54 -19.05
CA ASN A 134 -5.91 22.36 -20.28
C ASN A 134 -5.71 20.97 -20.87
N GLU A 135 -4.47 20.48 -20.89
CA GLU A 135 -4.17 19.15 -21.41
C GLU A 135 -4.80 18.03 -20.57
N ARG A 136 -4.79 18.14 -19.24
CA ARG A 136 -5.52 17.21 -18.36
C ARG A 136 -7.02 17.21 -18.64
N ILE A 137 -7.62 18.37 -18.87
CA ILE A 137 -9.04 18.46 -19.24
C ILE A 137 -9.27 17.77 -20.58
N ARG A 138 -8.48 18.09 -21.60
CA ARG A 138 -8.59 17.53 -22.96
C ARG A 138 -8.46 16.01 -22.95
N MET A 139 -7.34 15.48 -22.44
CA MET A 139 -7.08 14.04 -22.37
C MET A 139 -8.11 13.31 -21.52
N GLY A 140 -8.46 13.87 -20.36
CA GLY A 140 -9.45 13.28 -19.46
C GLY A 140 -10.81 13.17 -20.15
N LYS A 141 -11.24 14.21 -20.88
CA LYS A 141 -12.48 14.20 -21.65
C LYS A 141 -12.43 13.20 -22.81
N GLU A 142 -11.42 13.29 -23.67
CA GLU A 142 -11.31 12.44 -24.87
C GLU A 142 -11.30 10.94 -24.51
N LEU A 143 -10.54 10.55 -23.49
CA LEU A 143 -10.48 9.15 -23.06
C LEU A 143 -11.76 8.72 -22.35
N THR A 144 -12.41 9.60 -21.57
CA THR A 144 -13.71 9.29 -20.96
C THR A 144 -14.78 9.08 -22.05
N ASP A 145 -14.82 9.95 -23.07
CA ASP A 145 -15.76 9.83 -24.19
C ASP A 145 -15.47 8.58 -25.04
N LEU A 146 -14.20 8.21 -25.23
CA LEU A 146 -13.81 6.95 -25.86
C LEU A 146 -14.30 5.76 -25.05
N PHE A 147 -13.98 5.69 -23.76
CA PHE A 147 -14.35 4.55 -22.90
C PHE A 147 -15.87 4.42 -22.71
N ASN A 148 -16.61 5.53 -22.67
CA ASN A 148 -18.08 5.49 -22.64
C ASN A 148 -18.67 4.92 -23.94
N ARG A 149 -18.01 5.10 -25.09
CA ARG A 149 -18.43 4.49 -26.36
C ARG A 149 -18.05 3.01 -26.44
N LEU A 150 -16.86 2.64 -25.99
CA LEU A 150 -16.38 1.26 -26.00
C LEU A 150 -17.14 0.38 -24.99
N TRP A 151 -17.40 0.93 -23.80
CA TRP A 151 -18.00 0.19 -22.68
C TRP A 151 -19.16 0.99 -22.06
N PRO A 152 -20.30 1.09 -22.78
CA PRO A 152 -21.43 1.92 -22.36
C PRO A 152 -22.12 1.40 -21.09
N ASN A 153 -22.07 0.09 -20.85
CA ASN A 153 -22.79 -0.57 -19.76
C ASN A 153 -21.92 -0.89 -18.53
N THR A 154 -20.63 -0.56 -18.56
CA THR A 154 -19.73 -0.82 -17.43
C THR A 154 -20.17 -0.05 -16.19
N PRO A 155 -20.25 -0.71 -15.01
CA PRO A 155 -20.59 -0.06 -13.76
C PRO A 155 -19.60 1.03 -13.36
N GLU A 156 -19.99 1.90 -12.43
CA GLU A 156 -19.06 2.84 -11.82
C GLU A 156 -18.07 2.10 -10.89
N TYR A 157 -16.84 2.60 -10.85
CA TYR A 157 -15.84 2.10 -9.91
C TYR A 157 -16.32 2.34 -8.46
N PRO A 158 -16.27 1.33 -7.58
CA PRO A 158 -16.89 1.37 -6.25
C PRO A 158 -16.27 2.40 -5.29
N GLY A 159 -15.07 2.90 -5.58
CA GLY A 159 -14.30 3.72 -4.65
C GLY A 159 -13.59 2.88 -3.59
N THR A 160 -12.62 3.48 -2.87
CA THR A 160 -11.65 2.71 -2.09
C THR A 160 -12.26 1.89 -0.94
N ARG A 161 -13.17 2.44 -0.15
CA ARG A 161 -13.79 1.65 0.94
C ARG A 161 -14.54 0.44 0.38
N LYS A 162 -15.41 0.68 -0.59
CA LYS A 162 -16.26 -0.37 -1.16
C LYS A 162 -15.45 -1.40 -1.97
N LEU A 163 -14.34 -0.98 -2.58
CA LEU A 163 -13.35 -1.88 -3.18
C LEU A 163 -12.88 -2.93 -2.16
N PHE A 164 -12.41 -2.50 -0.98
CA PHE A 164 -11.91 -3.41 0.05
C PHE A 164 -13.01 -4.34 0.56
N GLU A 165 -14.24 -3.85 0.73
CA GLU A 165 -15.39 -4.71 1.07
C GLU A 165 -15.64 -5.79 0.01
N LEU A 166 -15.61 -5.43 -1.28
CA LEU A 166 -15.90 -6.35 -2.39
C LEU A 166 -14.87 -7.48 -2.55
N ILE A 167 -13.62 -7.25 -2.15
CA ILE A 167 -12.55 -8.25 -2.18
C ILE A 167 -12.36 -8.97 -0.84
N GLY A 168 -13.22 -8.71 0.15
CA GLY A 168 -13.14 -9.34 1.47
C GLY A 168 -12.06 -8.77 2.40
N TRP A 169 -11.51 -7.59 2.08
CA TRP A 169 -10.44 -6.92 2.84
C TRP A 169 -10.95 -5.77 3.73
N GLU A 170 -12.23 -5.77 4.11
CA GLU A 170 -12.80 -4.70 4.95
C GLU A 170 -12.03 -4.51 6.27
N THR A 171 -11.61 -5.61 6.92
CA THR A 171 -10.79 -5.52 8.15
C THR A 171 -9.45 -4.85 7.88
N HIS A 172 -8.76 -5.18 6.78
CA HIS A 172 -7.48 -4.56 6.44
C HIS A 172 -7.62 -3.08 6.06
N TYR A 173 -8.77 -2.69 5.49
CA TYR A 173 -9.09 -1.28 5.25
C TYR A 173 -9.04 -0.48 6.56
N HIS A 174 -9.73 -0.98 7.59
CA HIS A 174 -9.81 -0.32 8.89
C HIS A 174 -8.54 -0.44 9.73
N ALA A 175 -7.87 -1.59 9.69
CA ALA A 175 -6.72 -1.86 10.54
C ALA A 175 -5.41 -1.26 10.01
N HIS A 176 -5.25 -1.11 8.69
CA HIS A 176 -3.97 -0.73 8.10
C HIS A 176 -4.08 0.39 7.08
N TYR A 177 -5.00 0.31 6.12
CA TYR A 177 -5.06 1.31 5.04
C TYR A 177 -5.44 2.72 5.55
N VAL A 178 -6.49 2.82 6.38
CA VAL A 178 -6.93 4.09 6.95
C VAL A 178 -5.91 4.67 7.94
N PRO A 179 -5.39 3.92 8.93
CA PRO A 179 -4.37 4.46 9.85
C PRO A 179 -3.10 4.95 9.15
N LEU A 180 -2.62 4.21 8.13
CA LEU A 180 -1.49 4.68 7.31
C LEU A 180 -1.82 5.97 6.58
N CYS A 181 -3.07 6.17 6.14
CA CYS A 181 -3.53 7.41 5.51
C CYS A 181 -3.41 8.61 6.46
N ASP A 182 -3.83 8.44 7.70
CA ASP A 182 -3.78 9.49 8.73
C ASP A 182 -2.33 9.85 9.07
N SER A 183 -1.48 8.83 9.25
CA SER A 183 -0.05 8.97 9.51
C SER A 183 0.66 9.76 8.40
N ILE A 184 0.45 9.42 7.13
CA ILE A 184 1.19 10.07 6.02
C ILE A 184 0.68 11.45 5.63
N HIS A 185 -0.59 11.77 5.92
CA HIS A 185 -1.15 13.07 5.51
C HIS A 185 -0.74 14.22 6.42
N THR A 186 -0.43 13.91 7.68
CA THR A 186 -0.11 14.92 8.69
C THR A 186 1.29 14.76 9.25
N PHE A 187 1.88 13.56 9.16
CA PHE A 187 3.07 13.17 9.94
C PHE A 187 2.92 13.57 11.40
N SER A 188 1.69 13.59 11.93
CA SER A 188 1.38 14.18 13.23
C SER A 188 2.15 13.47 14.33
N ASP A 189 2.33 12.17 14.20
CA ASP A 189 3.02 11.35 15.19
C ASP A 189 4.51 11.69 15.24
N ASP A 190 5.15 11.87 14.08
CA ASP A 190 6.51 12.38 13.99
C ASP A 190 6.62 13.79 14.60
N MET A 191 5.65 14.67 14.34
CA MET A 191 5.63 16.03 14.90
C MET A 191 5.45 16.04 16.42
N VAL A 192 4.57 15.19 16.96
CA VAL A 192 4.36 15.01 18.40
C VAL A 192 5.64 14.49 19.06
N ASN A 193 6.33 13.55 18.41
CA ASN A 193 7.61 13.03 18.89
C ASN A 193 8.69 14.12 18.92
N ILE A 194 8.79 14.97 17.90
CA ILE A 194 9.73 16.09 17.87
C ILE A 194 9.47 17.09 19.00
N VAL A 195 8.21 17.48 19.23
CA VAL A 195 7.84 18.41 20.31
C VAL A 195 8.12 17.79 21.68
N SER A 196 7.83 16.51 21.85
CA SER A 196 8.12 15.77 23.08
C SER A 196 9.62 15.71 23.36
N LEU A 197 10.43 15.48 22.31
CA LEU A 197 11.88 15.48 22.40
C LEU A 197 12.41 16.86 22.81
N TYR A 198 11.91 17.94 22.21
CA TYR A 198 12.29 19.30 22.60
C TYR A 198 12.08 19.53 24.10
N ASN A 199 10.90 19.17 24.62
CA ASN A 199 10.59 19.31 26.04
C ASN A 199 11.48 18.44 26.95
N ALA A 200 11.83 17.23 26.50
CA ALA A 200 12.74 16.34 27.22
C ALA A 200 14.16 16.94 27.31
N ILE A 201 14.70 17.47 26.20
CA ILE A 201 16.03 18.11 26.15
C ILE A 201 16.10 19.32 27.09
N GLN A 202 15.04 20.11 27.20
CA GLN A 202 15.00 21.24 28.15
C GLN A 202 15.09 20.79 29.62
N SER A 203 14.81 19.51 29.90
CA SER A 203 14.70 18.97 31.25
C SER A 203 15.87 18.08 31.64
N ASP A 204 16.37 17.22 30.74
CA ASP A 204 17.49 16.29 30.95
C ASP A 204 18.04 15.70 29.62
N GLU A 205 19.36 15.79 29.41
CA GLU A 205 20.03 15.30 28.19
C GLU A 205 20.04 13.76 28.09
N THR A 206 20.16 13.06 29.23
CA THR A 206 20.17 11.59 29.23
C THR A 206 18.81 11.03 28.80
N THR A 207 17.73 11.58 29.37
CA THR A 207 16.36 11.26 29.00
C THR A 207 16.08 11.55 27.52
N ALA A 208 16.66 12.64 26.98
CA ALA A 208 16.52 12.95 25.57
C ALA A 208 17.16 11.90 24.66
N ILE A 209 18.37 11.43 24.97
CA ILE A 209 19.06 10.38 24.21
C ILE A 209 18.26 9.07 24.26
N GLU A 210 17.80 8.65 25.45
CA GLU A 210 16.97 7.45 25.61
C GLU A 210 15.69 7.55 24.77
N PHE A 211 15.02 8.72 24.77
CA PHE A 211 13.81 8.94 23.99
C PHE A 211 14.05 8.91 22.47
N ILE A 212 15.14 9.52 21.97
CA ILE A 212 15.52 9.46 20.55
C ILE A 212 15.69 8.01 20.09
N LEU A 213 16.40 7.20 20.89
CA LEU A 213 16.65 5.80 20.57
C LEU A 213 15.36 4.99 20.54
N ALA A 214 14.46 5.22 21.52
CA ALA A 214 13.16 4.58 21.59
C ALA A 214 12.27 4.92 20.38
N VAL A 215 12.13 6.21 20.05
CA VAL A 215 11.34 6.66 18.88
C VAL A 215 11.92 6.09 17.58
N LYS A 216 13.25 6.11 17.41
CA LYS A 216 13.88 5.55 16.22
C LYS A 216 13.64 4.04 16.09
N GLN A 217 13.69 3.31 17.21
CA GLN A 217 13.40 1.88 17.22
C GLN A 217 11.94 1.61 16.87
N GLU A 218 11.00 2.39 17.42
CA GLU A 218 9.58 2.23 17.17
C GLU A 218 9.21 2.57 15.72
N ASN A 219 9.71 3.69 15.18
CA ASN A 219 9.50 4.05 13.77
C ASN A 219 10.04 2.97 12.82
N LYS A 220 11.20 2.37 13.14
CA LYS A 220 11.73 1.24 12.37
C LYS A 220 10.79 0.02 12.45
N ARG A 221 10.36 -0.34 13.65
CA ARG A 221 9.47 -1.49 13.89
C ARG A 221 8.15 -1.34 13.15
N LEU A 222 7.48 -0.19 13.29
CA LEU A 222 6.21 0.10 12.64
C LEU A 222 6.33 0.12 11.12
N ALA A 223 7.38 0.74 10.58
CA ALA A 223 7.62 0.72 9.13
C ALA A 223 7.84 -0.71 8.60
N ILE A 224 8.55 -1.56 9.34
CA ILE A 224 8.70 -2.98 8.99
C ILE A 224 7.35 -3.68 9.05
N TYR A 225 6.61 -3.56 10.15
CA TYR A 225 5.29 -4.16 10.32
C TYR A 225 4.32 -3.80 9.20
N ASN A 226 4.17 -2.50 8.92
CA ASN A 226 3.32 -1.99 7.85
C ASN A 226 3.74 -2.56 6.48
N PHE A 227 5.04 -2.72 6.25
CA PHE A 227 5.54 -3.32 5.01
C PHE A 227 5.36 -4.84 4.94
N VAL A 228 5.41 -5.57 6.07
CA VAL A 228 5.04 -7.00 6.15
C VAL A 228 3.58 -7.16 5.74
N ILE A 229 2.67 -6.37 6.31
CA ILE A 229 1.24 -6.37 5.95
C ILE A 229 1.06 -6.10 4.45
N ALA A 230 1.70 -5.06 3.92
CA ALA A 230 1.63 -4.73 2.50
C ALA A 230 2.14 -5.89 1.61
N THR A 231 3.19 -6.58 2.05
CA THR A 231 3.73 -7.76 1.35
C THR A 231 2.76 -8.94 1.41
N ALA A 232 2.09 -9.16 2.54
CA ALA A 232 1.07 -10.20 2.71
C ALA A 232 -0.10 -9.98 1.73
N LEU A 233 -0.65 -8.77 1.72
CA LEU A 233 -1.76 -8.41 0.85
C LEU A 233 -1.37 -8.44 -0.63
N ARG A 234 -0.14 -8.05 -0.98
CA ARG A 234 0.38 -8.24 -2.34
C ARG A 234 0.46 -9.72 -2.72
N CYS A 235 0.94 -10.58 -1.81
CA CYS A 235 1.01 -12.01 -2.03
C CYS A 235 -0.39 -12.61 -2.24
N GLU A 236 -1.34 -12.22 -1.40
CA GLU A 236 -2.73 -12.63 -1.48
C GLU A 236 -3.40 -12.18 -2.79
N ALA A 237 -3.15 -10.94 -3.23
CA ALA A 237 -3.64 -10.46 -4.53
C ALA A 237 -3.11 -11.29 -5.70
N LEU A 238 -1.81 -11.63 -5.71
CA LEU A 238 -1.21 -12.51 -6.72
C LEU A 238 -1.87 -13.89 -6.73
N VAL A 239 -2.02 -14.49 -5.55
CA VAL A 239 -2.65 -15.81 -5.39
C VAL A 239 -4.08 -15.79 -5.89
N ASN A 240 -4.84 -14.74 -5.58
CA ASN A 240 -6.22 -14.62 -6.02
C ASN A 240 -6.37 -14.39 -7.52
N VAL A 241 -5.41 -13.74 -8.19
CA VAL A 241 -5.36 -13.68 -9.66
C VAL A 241 -5.28 -15.08 -10.26
N PHE A 242 -4.44 -15.95 -9.69
CA PHE A 242 -4.31 -17.32 -10.18
C PHE A 242 -5.48 -18.21 -9.75
N ASN A 243 -6.07 -17.94 -8.58
CA ASN A 243 -7.28 -18.61 -8.11
C ASN A 243 -8.46 -18.35 -9.05
N SER A 244 -8.66 -17.11 -9.51
CA SER A 244 -9.75 -16.77 -10.45
C SER A 244 -9.59 -17.45 -11.82
N LEU A 245 -8.36 -17.84 -12.16
CA LEU A 245 -8.03 -18.63 -13.34
C LEU A 245 -8.05 -20.16 -13.11
N GLY A 246 -8.32 -20.63 -11.88
CA GLY A 246 -8.41 -22.05 -11.53
C GLY A 246 -7.07 -22.75 -11.26
N TYR A 247 -5.97 -22.01 -11.06
CA TYR A 247 -4.63 -22.59 -10.82
C TYR A 247 -4.34 -22.84 -9.34
N GLN A 248 -5.00 -23.85 -8.77
CA GLN A 248 -4.86 -24.26 -7.36
C GLN A 248 -3.44 -24.76 -6.99
N ASP A 249 -2.69 -25.24 -7.98
CA ASP A 249 -1.29 -25.65 -7.85
C ASP A 249 -0.41 -24.48 -7.39
N ILE A 250 -0.62 -23.29 -7.96
CA ILE A 250 0.16 -22.09 -7.61
C ILE A 250 -0.17 -21.63 -6.20
N ILE A 251 -1.43 -21.75 -5.78
CA ILE A 251 -1.84 -21.42 -4.40
C ILE A 251 -1.06 -22.30 -3.42
N THR A 252 -1.06 -23.61 -3.66
CA THR A 252 -0.34 -24.59 -2.83
C THR A 252 1.16 -24.30 -2.76
N GLU A 253 1.75 -23.91 -3.90
CA GLU A 253 3.15 -23.51 -3.99
C GLU A 253 3.47 -22.24 -3.17
N MET A 254 2.54 -21.27 -3.16
CA MET A 254 2.70 -20.00 -2.45
C MET A 254 2.41 -20.10 -0.94
N THR A 255 1.63 -21.09 -0.49
CA THR A 255 1.23 -21.27 0.92
C THR A 255 2.36 -21.13 1.93
N PRO A 256 3.54 -21.79 1.79
CA PRO A 256 4.62 -21.66 2.76
C PRO A 256 5.14 -20.21 2.91
N THR A 257 5.08 -19.43 1.83
CA THR A 257 5.48 -18.02 1.85
C THR A 257 4.44 -17.18 2.58
N ILE A 258 3.15 -17.44 2.35
CA ILE A 258 2.04 -16.79 3.07
C ILE A 258 2.15 -17.08 4.57
N ASP A 259 2.39 -18.34 4.95
CA ASP A 259 2.54 -18.75 6.33
C ASP A 259 3.72 -18.03 7.01
N THR A 260 4.85 -17.89 6.30
CA THR A 260 6.03 -17.18 6.81
C THR A 260 5.75 -15.69 7.06
N VAL A 261 5.03 -15.04 6.15
CA VAL A 261 4.61 -13.65 6.31
C VAL A 261 3.64 -13.51 7.49
N ASN A 262 2.64 -14.38 7.59
CA ASN A 262 1.66 -14.39 8.66
C ASN A 262 2.29 -14.62 10.04
N GLN A 263 3.27 -15.53 10.15
CA GLN A 263 4.03 -15.71 11.38
C GLN A 263 4.79 -14.45 11.80
N THR A 264 5.28 -13.67 10.82
CA THR A 264 5.91 -12.38 11.11
C THR A 264 4.88 -11.38 11.62
N ILE A 265 3.71 -11.29 11.00
CA ILE A 265 2.60 -10.42 11.46
C ILE A 265 2.21 -10.77 12.89
N ILE A 266 1.89 -12.04 13.15
CA ILE A 266 1.48 -12.53 14.48
C ILE A 266 2.52 -12.18 15.53
N ARG A 267 3.82 -12.36 15.24
CA ARG A 267 4.87 -12.00 16.19
C ARG A 267 4.86 -10.51 16.55
N TYR A 268 4.61 -9.62 15.59
CA TYR A 268 4.51 -8.18 15.87
C TYR A 268 3.24 -7.85 16.64
N ASP A 269 2.11 -8.46 16.29
CA ASP A 269 0.86 -8.31 17.02
C ASP A 269 0.99 -8.79 18.46
N ASP A 270 1.58 -9.96 18.71
CA ASP A 270 1.83 -10.53 20.05
C ASP A 270 2.68 -9.59 20.91
N PHE A 271 3.69 -8.95 20.30
CA PHE A 271 4.51 -7.95 20.99
C PHE A 271 3.69 -6.72 21.37
N ASP A 272 2.87 -6.19 20.46
CA ASP A 272 2.01 -5.05 20.80
C ASP A 272 0.95 -5.41 21.86
N HIS A 273 0.40 -6.62 21.85
CA HIS A 273 -0.49 -7.11 22.91
C HIS A 273 0.24 -7.20 24.26
N SER A 274 1.47 -7.74 24.31
CA SER A 274 2.23 -7.87 25.56
C SER A 274 2.50 -6.53 26.26
N ARG A 275 2.58 -5.44 25.49
CA ARG A 275 2.78 -4.08 26.02
C ARG A 275 1.54 -3.49 26.69
N ILE A 276 0.35 -4.03 26.39
CA ILE A 276 -0.91 -3.59 26.99
C ILE A 276 -1.03 -4.16 28.41
N ASP A 277 -0.61 -5.41 28.61
CA ASP A 277 -0.68 -6.09 29.90
C ASP A 277 0.32 -5.51 30.93
N ASP A 278 1.46 -5.00 30.47
CA ASP A 278 2.44 -4.29 31.32
C ASP A 278 1.98 -2.86 31.73
N CYS A 279 0.88 -2.36 31.16
CA CYS A 279 0.34 -1.02 31.42
C CYS A 279 -0.88 -0.99 32.36
N GLN A 280 -1.34 -2.14 32.87
CA GLN A 280 -2.40 -2.25 33.89
C GLN A 280 -1.82 -2.39 35.31
#